data_AF-A0A9D0LZ86-F1
#
_entry.id   AF-A0A9D0LZ86-F1
#
_cell.length_a   1.000
_cell.length_b   1.000
_cell.length_c   1.000
_cell.angle_alpha   90.00
_cell.angle_beta   90.00
_cell.angle_gamma   90.00
#
_symmetry.space_group_name_H-M   'P 1'
#
loop_
_entity.id
_entity.type
_entity.pdbx_description
1 polymer ?
#
loop_
_entity_poly.entity_id
_entity_poly.type
_entity_poly.pdbx_seq_one_letter_code
_entity_poly.pdbx_strand_id
1 'polypeptide(L)'
;MEAITTAAPAYWDSASFGQKRSLQSAAKGFESLFVHMMLSQARKGMPEGFLGHSNASRMFYDMFDMQIAQEIAASGTLGLASTIESAVQAYSHASVNASVDPDPVKG
;
A
#
# COMPACT_ATOMS: atom_id res chain seq x y z
N MET A 1 1.23 -16.98 52.13
CA MET A 1 1.54 -17.99 51.08
C MET A 1 0.85 -17.52 49.82
N GLU A 2 1.62 -16.94 48.90
CA GLU A 2 1.13 -16.33 47.66
C GLU A 2 0.62 -17.39 46.68
N ALA A 3 -0.57 -17.17 46.13
CA ALA A 3 -1.13 -18.01 45.10
C ALA A 3 -0.48 -17.67 43.75
N ILE A 4 0.16 -18.67 43.14
CA ILE A 4 0.67 -18.60 41.77
C ILE A 4 -0.55 -18.59 40.83
N THR A 5 -0.94 -17.40 40.37
CA THR A 5 -1.90 -17.24 39.26
C THR A 5 -1.12 -16.92 37.99
N THR A 6 -0.64 -17.97 37.32
CA THR A 6 -0.19 -17.84 35.92
C THR A 6 -1.44 -17.85 35.05
N ALA A 7 -1.87 -16.66 34.62
CA ALA A 7 -2.82 -16.53 33.53
C ALA A 7 -2.08 -16.88 32.22
N ALA A 8 -2.50 -17.97 31.56
CA ALA A 8 -2.04 -18.32 30.23
C ALA A 8 -2.31 -17.16 29.25
N PRO A 9 -1.42 -16.91 28.25
CA PRO A 9 -1.58 -15.78 27.35
C PRO A 9 -2.91 -15.88 26.59
N ALA A 10 -3.68 -14.82 26.66
CA ALA A 10 -4.93 -14.63 25.96
C ALA A 10 -4.72 -14.75 24.43
N TYR A 11 -5.36 -15.74 23.80
CA TYR A 11 -5.30 -15.99 22.35
C TYR A 11 -6.12 -15.00 21.51
N TRP A 12 -6.68 -13.94 22.12
CA TRP A 12 -7.50 -12.91 21.46
C TRP A 12 -6.79 -11.57 21.36
N ASP A 13 -5.46 -11.54 21.45
CA ASP A 13 -4.71 -10.33 21.14
C ASP A 13 -4.89 -9.95 19.66
N SER A 14 -5.89 -9.12 19.41
CA SER A 14 -6.22 -8.55 18.11
C SER A 14 -5.10 -7.66 17.57
N ALA A 15 -4.11 -7.29 18.40
CA ALA A 15 -2.89 -6.65 17.94
C ALA A 15 -2.05 -7.58 17.05
N SER A 16 -2.16 -8.90 17.21
CA SER A 16 -1.47 -9.89 16.35
C SER A 16 -2.23 -10.21 15.06
N PHE A 17 -3.56 -10.10 15.05
CA PHE A 17 -4.41 -10.35 13.86
C PHE A 17 -4.51 -9.15 12.93
N GLY A 18 -4.31 -7.94 13.45
CA GLY A 18 -4.07 -6.77 12.63
C GLY A 18 -2.60 -6.74 12.23
N GLN A 19 -2.21 -7.55 11.24
CA GLN A 19 -1.01 -7.21 10.46
C GLN A 19 -1.31 -5.86 9.82
N LYS A 20 -1.01 -4.78 10.55
CA LYS A 20 -1.10 -3.40 10.10
C LYS A 20 -0.18 -3.37 8.89
N ARG A 21 -0.73 -3.59 7.68
CA ARG A 21 -0.01 -3.27 6.46
C ARG A 21 0.38 -1.82 6.64
N SER A 22 1.69 -1.59 6.75
CA SER A 22 2.21 -0.27 7.01
C SER A 22 1.71 0.66 5.91
N LEU A 23 1.54 1.94 6.23
CA LEU A 23 1.21 2.95 5.21
C LEU A 23 2.16 2.84 4.01
N GLN A 24 3.44 2.55 4.28
CA GLN A 24 4.46 2.25 3.27
C GLN A 24 4.13 1.04 2.39
N SER A 25 3.71 -0.10 2.98
CA SER A 25 3.33 -1.29 2.20
C SER A 25 2.12 -1.02 1.32
N ALA A 26 1.13 -0.27 1.82
CA ALA A 26 -0.04 0.15 1.04
C ALA A 26 0.35 1.11 -0.10
N ALA A 27 1.22 2.08 0.18
CA ALA A 27 1.69 3.06 -0.80
C ALA A 27 2.53 2.41 -1.92
N LYS A 28 3.43 1.47 -1.58
CA LYS A 28 4.15 0.65 -2.57
C LYS A 28 3.21 -0.21 -3.40
N GLY A 29 2.18 -0.80 -2.79
CA GLY A 29 1.16 -1.54 -3.53
C GLY A 29 0.40 -0.67 -4.55
N PHE A 30 0.12 0.58 -4.21
CA PHE A 30 -0.47 1.53 -5.14
C PHE A 30 0.49 1.93 -6.27
N GLU A 31 1.76 2.18 -5.95
CA GLU A 31 2.79 2.45 -6.97
C GLU A 31 2.92 1.27 -7.94
N SER A 32 2.89 0.03 -7.44
CA SER A 32 2.87 -1.17 -8.30
C SER A 32 1.65 -1.20 -9.22
N LEU A 33 0.45 -0.88 -8.72
CA LEU A 33 -0.73 -0.83 -9.57
C LEU A 33 -0.60 0.23 -10.66
N PHE A 34 -0.08 1.41 -10.30
CA PHE A 34 0.15 2.49 -11.26
C PHE A 34 1.14 2.09 -12.36
N VAL A 35 2.28 1.51 -11.99
CA VAL A 35 3.28 1.02 -12.95
C VAL A 35 2.68 -0.06 -13.85
N HIS A 36 1.94 -1.00 -13.28
CA HIS A 36 1.28 -2.04 -14.06
C HIS A 36 0.32 -1.44 -15.10
N MET A 37 -0.49 -0.45 -14.71
CA MET A 37 -1.34 0.27 -15.66
C MET A 37 -0.51 0.98 -16.73
N MET A 38 0.57 1.66 -16.36
CA MET A 38 1.45 2.34 -17.31
C MET A 38 2.02 1.36 -18.36
N LEU A 39 2.55 0.22 -17.92
CA LEU A 39 3.09 -0.83 -18.79
C LEU A 39 2.01 -1.42 -19.70
N SER A 40 0.84 -1.71 -19.12
CA SER A 40 -0.32 -2.23 -19.86
C SER A 40 -0.78 -1.27 -20.95
N GLN A 41 -0.88 0.03 -20.65
CA GLN A 41 -1.28 1.03 -21.66
C GLN A 41 -0.18 1.25 -22.71
N ALA A 42 1.10 1.28 -22.32
CA ALA A 42 2.20 1.38 -23.26
C ALA A 42 2.18 0.22 -24.27
N ARG A 43 1.93 -1.01 -23.81
CA ARG A 43 1.84 -2.19 -24.67
C ARG A 43 0.65 -2.13 -25.62
N LYS A 44 -0.51 -1.61 -25.20
CA LYS A 44 -1.67 -1.42 -26.10
C LYS A 44 -1.40 -0.45 -27.25
N GLY A 45 -0.44 0.45 -27.08
CA GLY A 45 0.01 1.38 -28.13
C GLY A 45 1.11 0.83 -29.04
N MET A 46 1.66 -0.35 -28.74
CA MET A 46 2.69 -0.99 -29.57
C MET A 46 2.05 -1.88 -30.66
N PRO A 47 2.71 -2.04 -31.81
CA PRO A 47 2.32 -3.03 -32.81
C PRO A 47 2.34 -4.44 -32.23
N GLU A 48 1.59 -5.34 -32.85
CA GLU A 48 1.44 -6.72 -32.39
C GLU A 48 2.80 -7.40 -32.17
N GLY A 49 3.02 -7.86 -30.93
CA GLY A 49 4.25 -8.52 -30.52
C GLY A 49 4.33 -9.99 -30.97
N PHE A 50 5.47 -10.63 -30.67
CA PHE A 50 5.81 -12.01 -31.07
C PHE A 50 4.73 -13.06 -30.70
N LEU A 51 3.97 -12.84 -29.62
CA LEU A 51 2.98 -13.81 -29.13
C LEU A 51 1.54 -13.58 -29.68
N GLY A 52 1.30 -12.57 -30.52
CA GLY A 52 -0.04 -12.26 -31.07
C GLY A 52 -1.14 -12.00 -30.02
N HIS A 53 -2.41 -11.98 -30.44
CA HIS A 53 -3.58 -11.54 -29.63
C HIS A 53 -4.35 -12.67 -28.97
N SER A 54 -3.69 -13.80 -28.70
CA SER A 54 -4.36 -14.90 -28.01
C SER A 54 -4.68 -14.52 -26.55
N ASN A 55 -5.71 -15.15 -25.97
CA ASN A 55 -6.03 -14.97 -24.55
C ASN A 55 -4.89 -15.43 -23.63
N ALA A 56 -4.17 -16.49 -24.02
CA ALA A 56 -2.99 -16.96 -23.31
C ALA A 56 -1.85 -15.92 -23.34
N SER A 57 -1.62 -15.31 -24.50
CA SER A 57 -0.61 -14.25 -24.67
C SER A 57 -0.93 -13.04 -23.81
N ARG A 58 -2.20 -12.60 -23.80
CA ARG A 58 -2.67 -11.50 -22.93
C ARG A 58 -2.44 -11.80 -21.44
N MET A 59 -2.78 -13.00 -20.99
CA MET A 59 -2.59 -13.39 -19.59
C MET A 59 -1.11 -13.44 -19.20
N PHE A 60 -0.26 -14.00 -20.05
CA PHE A 60 1.19 -14.00 -19.84
C PHE A 60 1.75 -12.59 -19.70
N TYR A 61 1.35 -11.71 -20.61
CA TYR A 61 1.74 -10.31 -20.63
C TYR A 61 1.29 -9.53 -19.39
N ASP A 62 0.07 -9.79 -18.91
CA ASP A 62 -0.47 -9.19 -17.70
C ASP A 62 0.33 -9.61 -16.45
N MET A 63 0.63 -10.91 -16.32
CA MET A 63 1.47 -11.43 -15.23
C MET A 63 2.89 -10.87 -15.28
N PHE A 64 3.46 -10.76 -16.49
CA PHE A 64 4.78 -10.19 -16.70
C PHE A 64 4.83 -8.71 -16.29
N ASP A 65 3.84 -7.91 -16.70
CA ASP A 65 3.75 -6.50 -16.32
C ASP A 65 3.56 -6.37 -14.81
N MET A 66 2.77 -7.26 -14.19
CA MET A 66 2.59 -7.28 -12.74
C MET A 66 3.89 -7.60 -11.99
N GLN A 67 4.74 -8.49 -12.49
CA GLN A 67 6.05 -8.77 -11.87
C GLN A 67 6.98 -7.55 -11.98
N ILE A 68 7.10 -6.96 -13.17
CA ILE A 68 7.93 -5.76 -13.36
C ILE A 68 7.45 -4.62 -12.48
N ALA A 69 6.13 -4.43 -12.41
CA ALA A 69 5.54 -3.37 -11.60
C ALA A 69 5.85 -3.52 -10.11
N GLN A 70 5.84 -4.76 -9.59
CA GLN A 70 6.23 -5.04 -8.21
C GLN A 70 7.70 -4.70 -7.97
N GLU A 71 8.61 -5.05 -8.87
CA GLU A 71 10.04 -4.74 -8.74
C GLU A 71 10.31 -3.23 -8.78
N ILE A 72 9.66 -2.51 -9.69
CA ILE A 72 9.77 -1.04 -9.79
C ILE A 72 9.21 -0.35 -8.55
N ALA A 73 8.08 -0.82 -8.03
CA ALA A 73 7.52 -0.27 -6.79
C ALA A 73 8.35 -0.66 -5.55
N ALA A 74 9.00 -1.82 -5.57
CA ALA A 74 9.89 -2.25 -4.51
C ALA A 74 11.13 -1.35 -4.43
N SER A 75 11.72 -0.99 -5.59
CA SER A 75 12.85 -0.06 -5.67
C SER A 75 12.48 1.37 -5.29
N GLY A 76 11.21 1.76 -5.45
CA GLY A 76 10.73 3.10 -5.11
C GLY A 76 11.24 4.19 -6.07
N THR A 77 11.69 3.80 -7.26
CA THR A 77 12.34 4.72 -8.21
C THR A 77 11.41 5.84 -8.71
N LEU A 78 10.10 5.59 -8.73
CA LEU A 78 9.12 6.59 -9.17
C LEU A 78 8.72 7.59 -8.07
N GLY A 79 8.95 7.25 -6.79
CA GLY A 79 8.66 8.13 -5.66
C GLY A 79 7.17 8.37 -5.38
N LEU A 80 6.26 7.70 -6.09
CA LEU A 80 4.82 7.85 -5.90
C LEU A 80 4.40 7.32 -4.53
N ALA A 81 5.00 6.21 -4.09
CA ALA A 81 4.76 5.66 -2.74
C ALA A 81 5.05 6.71 -1.65
N SER A 82 6.20 7.39 -1.74
CA SER A 82 6.59 8.43 -0.78
C SER A 82 5.65 9.64 -0.79
N THR A 83 5.12 10.00 -1.96
CA THR A 83 4.17 11.10 -2.12
C THR A 83 2.84 10.76 -1.45
N ILE A 84 2.36 9.52 -1.62
CA ILE A 84 1.14 9.04 -0.96
C ILE A 84 1.31 8.97 0.55
N GLU A 85 2.44 8.45 1.03
CA GLU A 85 2.76 8.43 2.46
C GLU A 85 2.72 9.83 3.06
N SER A 86 3.36 10.80 2.39
CA SER A 86 3.41 12.20 2.82
C SER A 86 2.02 12.84 2.81
N ALA A 87 1.23 12.61 1.77
CA ALA A 87 -0.13 13.14 1.67
C ALA A 87 -1.02 12.60 2.79
N VAL A 88 -1.02 11.28 3.00
CA VAL A 88 -1.82 10.65 4.07
C VAL A 88 -1.41 11.15 5.45
N GLN A 89 -0.11 11.29 5.70
CA GLN A 89 0.38 11.86 6.96
C GLN A 89 -0.10 13.32 7.13
N ALA A 90 0.05 14.16 6.11
CA ALA A 90 -0.42 15.55 6.17
C ALA A 90 -1.92 15.66 6.46
N TYR A 91 -2.74 14.84 5.80
CA TYR A 91 -4.18 14.75 6.09
C TYR A 91 -4.46 14.30 7.52
N SER A 92 -3.73 13.30 8.03
CA SER A 92 -3.89 12.84 9.40
C SER A 92 -3.56 13.94 10.42
N HIS A 93 -2.47 14.68 10.23
CA HIS A 93 -2.07 15.79 11.09
C HIS A 93 -3.06 16.96 11.04
N ALA A 94 -3.60 17.29 9.86
CA ALA A 94 -4.63 18.32 9.73
C ALA A 94 -5.92 17.94 10.48
N SER A 95 -6.32 16.66 10.41
CA SER A 95 -7.51 16.17 11.13
C SER A 95 -7.32 16.13 12.65
N VAL A 96 -6.11 15.82 13.13
CA VAL A 96 -5.78 15.84 14.57
C VAL A 96 -5.79 17.26 15.10
N ASN A 97 -5.19 18.22 14.39
CA ASN A 97 -5.17 19.62 14.82
C ASN A 97 -6.56 20.27 14.85
N ALA A 98 -7.48 19.85 13.97
CA ALA A 98 -8.86 20.34 13.97
C ALA A 98 -9.70 19.84 15.17
N SER A 99 -9.30 18.73 15.80
CA SER A 99 -9.93 18.23 17.04
C SER A 99 -9.33 18.81 18.33
N VAL A 100 -8.21 19.53 18.24
CA VAL A 100 -7.60 20.27 19.36
C VAL A 100 -8.10 21.71 19.28
N ASP A 101 -9.37 21.92 19.61
CA ASP A 101 -9.92 23.25 19.84
C ASP A 101 -9.36 23.78 21.18
N PRO A 102 -8.62 24.91 21.21
CA PRO A 102 -8.21 25.48 22.49
C PRO A 102 -9.46 26.00 23.19
N ASP A 103 -9.77 25.43 24.36
CA ASP A 103 -10.82 25.91 25.26
C ASP A 103 -10.83 27.46 25.25
N PRO A 104 -11.99 28.12 25.01
CA PRO A 104 -12.04 29.56 25.05
C PRO A 104 -11.69 29.97 26.48
N VAL A 105 -10.50 30.56 26.64
CA VAL A 105 -10.03 31.07 27.93
C VAL A 105 -11.10 32.03 28.42
N LYS A 106 -11.84 31.62 29.46
CA LYS A 106 -12.82 32.45 30.14
C LYS A 106 -12.07 33.65 30.73
N GLY A 107 -12.20 34.79 30.07
CA GLY A 107 -11.96 36.12 30.65
C GLY A 107 -13.17 36.59 31.43
#